data_AF-A0A841H5A2-F1
#
_entry.id   AF-A0A841H5A2-F1
#
_cell.length_a   1.000
_cell.length_b   1.000
_cell.length_c   1.000
_cell.angle_alpha   90.00
_cell.angle_beta   90.00
_cell.angle_gamma   90.00
#
_symmetry.space_group_name_H-M   'P 1'
#
loop_
_entity.id
_entity.type
_entity.pdbx_description
1 polymer ?
#
loop_
_entity_poly.entity_id
_entity_poly.type
_entity_poly.pdbx_seq_one_letter_code
_entity_poly.pdbx_strand_id
1 'polypeptide(L)'
;MRLPKHSHRFILALLLTLAGCAAAGHGGSRRATLAEDERAVWSAYLEIARASAEVHGPAVVIDETMLSGSAPERGWLETVEGGFPYAALLDAGARSEARVQFSSVLGAVTGVRWLTNEEREQVFTGSDVQTSARLHEVVPGAIHVISMSRPGFDRTRTHAALAVSTWCGPLCGHGGYVLFRRQPDGRWTRLGGFTDTVS
;
A
#
# COMPACT_ATOMS: atom_id res chain seq x y z
N MET A 1 32.68 39.27 37.88
CA MET A 1 31.78 38.09 37.83
C MET A 1 32.59 36.87 38.24
N ARG A 2 32.33 36.30 39.42
CA ARG A 2 33.13 35.23 40.03
C ARG A 2 32.44 33.87 39.79
N LEU A 3 33.17 32.92 39.21
CA LEU A 3 32.78 31.51 39.10
C LEU A 3 33.03 30.79 40.45
N PRO A 4 32.09 30.00 40.97
CA PRO A 4 32.37 29.13 42.10
C PRO A 4 33.12 27.87 41.67
N LYS A 5 34.09 27.54 42.53
CA LYS A 5 35.11 26.48 42.46
C LYS A 5 34.68 25.29 43.32
N HIS A 6 35.05 24.09 42.86
CA HIS A 6 35.20 22.81 43.59
C HIS A 6 33.90 22.13 44.06
N SER A 7 33.70 20.83 43.78
CA SER A 7 34.34 19.77 44.57
C SER A 7 34.44 18.44 43.81
N HIS A 8 35.66 17.96 43.63
CA HIS A 8 35.97 16.56 43.38
C HIS A 8 35.87 15.76 44.69
N ARG A 9 35.29 14.55 44.65
CA ARG A 9 35.82 13.27 45.22
C ARG A 9 34.70 12.21 45.40
N PHE A 10 35.14 10.95 45.52
CA PHE A 10 34.44 9.64 45.45
C PHE A 10 34.26 9.14 44.01
N ILE A 11 35.14 8.32 43.40
CA ILE A 11 35.96 7.15 43.81
C ILE A 11 35.15 5.89 44.17
N LEU A 12 35.38 4.89 43.31
CA LEU A 12 35.29 3.43 43.44
C LEU A 12 34.00 2.66 43.11
N ALA A 13 34.18 1.83 42.07
CA ALA A 13 33.88 0.40 42.02
C ALA A 13 32.42 -0.06 41.92
N LEU A 14 31.99 -0.32 40.68
CA LEU A 14 31.19 -1.50 40.37
C LEU A 14 31.61 -2.08 39.00
N LEU A 15 32.76 -2.73 38.99
CA LEU A 15 33.14 -3.73 37.99
C LEU A 15 32.55 -5.05 38.49
N LEU A 16 31.40 -5.50 37.96
CA LEU A 16 31.05 -6.92 37.83
C LEU A 16 29.70 -7.11 37.14
N THR A 17 29.68 -8.12 36.28
CA THR A 17 28.55 -8.82 35.67
C THR A 17 27.69 -8.05 34.66
N LEU A 18 28.04 -8.19 33.38
CA LEU A 18 27.10 -8.50 32.29
C LEU A 18 27.85 -9.17 31.13
N ALA A 19 28.53 -10.28 31.42
CA ALA A 19 28.75 -11.32 30.41
C ALA A 19 27.47 -12.15 30.34
N GLY A 20 26.49 -11.68 29.57
CA GLY A 20 25.18 -12.30 29.47
C GLY A 20 24.52 -11.96 28.14
N CYS A 21 24.39 -12.99 27.30
CA CYS A 21 23.62 -13.01 26.04
C CYS A 21 24.25 -12.34 24.81
N ALA A 22 25.49 -12.73 24.48
CA ALA A 22 25.89 -12.85 23.06
C ALA A 22 25.26 -14.11 22.43
N ALA A 23 23.95 -14.24 22.54
CA ALA A 23 23.15 -15.10 21.69
C ALA A 23 22.34 -14.19 20.77
N ALA A 24 23.05 -13.38 19.97
CA ALA A 24 22.49 -12.90 18.72
C ALA A 24 22.32 -14.13 17.84
N GLY A 25 21.24 -14.86 18.12
CA GLY A 25 20.78 -15.94 17.27
C GLY A 25 20.81 -15.37 15.87
N HIS A 26 21.52 -16.04 14.98
CA HIS A 26 21.31 -15.92 13.56
C HIS A 26 19.89 -16.44 13.33
N GLY A 27 18.90 -15.62 13.71
CA GLY A 27 17.51 -15.78 13.34
C GLY A 27 17.52 -15.54 11.86
N GLY A 28 17.81 -16.61 11.11
CA GLY A 28 17.75 -16.61 9.67
C GLY A 28 16.42 -16.00 9.33
N SER A 29 16.47 -14.79 8.76
CA SER A 29 15.28 -14.00 8.46
C SER A 29 14.37 -14.90 7.65
N ARG A 30 13.30 -15.39 8.28
CA ARG A 30 12.37 -16.28 7.61
C ARG A 30 11.82 -15.47 6.46
N ARG A 31 12.10 -15.93 5.24
CA ARG A 31 11.54 -15.29 4.05
C ARG A 31 10.02 -15.31 4.21
N ALA A 32 9.42 -14.13 4.17
CA ALA A 32 7.97 -13.99 4.24
C ALA A 32 7.29 -14.92 3.22
N THR A 33 6.09 -15.38 3.52
CA THR A 33 5.22 -16.07 2.57
C THR A 33 4.69 -15.09 1.53
N LEU A 34 4.12 -15.61 0.44
CA LEU A 34 3.50 -14.74 -0.57
C LEU A 34 2.35 -13.92 0.03
N ALA A 35 1.49 -14.56 0.85
CA ALA A 35 0.36 -13.88 1.48
C ALA A 35 0.79 -12.77 2.46
N GLU A 36 1.93 -12.95 3.15
CA GLU A 36 2.52 -11.91 4.00
C GLU A 36 3.05 -10.74 3.17
N ASP A 37 3.73 -11.01 2.04
CA ASP A 37 4.19 -9.96 1.14
C ASP A 37 3.01 -9.20 0.50
N GLU A 38 1.94 -9.90 0.08
CA GLU A 38 0.72 -9.27 -0.45
C GLU A 38 0.09 -8.32 0.57
N ARG A 39 -0.12 -8.81 1.79
CA ARG A 39 -0.67 -8.01 2.89
C ARG A 39 0.17 -6.78 3.16
N ALA A 40 1.49 -6.92 3.14
CA ALA A 40 2.40 -5.82 3.40
C ALA A 40 2.37 -4.76 2.28
N VAL A 41 2.26 -5.16 1.01
CA VAL A 41 2.11 -4.23 -0.12
C VAL A 41 0.78 -3.48 -0.05
N TRP A 42 -0.33 -4.17 0.21
CA TRP A 42 -1.63 -3.49 0.37
C TRP A 42 -1.62 -2.52 1.55
N SER A 43 -1.04 -2.92 2.68
CA SER A 43 -0.91 -2.04 3.84
C SER A 43 -0.09 -0.80 3.51
N ALA A 44 1.04 -0.97 2.80
CA ALA A 44 1.87 0.14 2.36
C ALA A 44 1.12 1.11 1.43
N TYR A 45 0.27 0.60 0.53
CA TYR A 45 -0.57 1.43 -0.31
C TYR A 45 -1.68 2.15 0.47
N LEU A 46 -2.36 1.47 1.40
CA LEU A 46 -3.42 2.08 2.20
C LEU A 46 -2.90 3.18 3.12
N GLU A 47 -1.67 3.09 3.61
CA GLU A 47 -1.04 4.19 4.35
C GLU A 47 -0.86 5.44 3.46
N ILE A 48 -0.56 5.26 2.17
CA ILE A 48 -0.48 6.36 1.19
C ILE A 48 -1.89 6.93 0.92
N ALA A 49 -2.88 6.05 0.72
CA ALA A 49 -4.27 6.47 0.51
C ALA A 49 -4.81 7.24 1.72
N ARG A 50 -4.50 6.79 2.95
CA ARG A 50 -4.89 7.47 4.19
C ARG A 50 -4.29 8.86 4.30
N ALA A 51 -3.02 9.03 3.95
CA ALA A 51 -2.39 10.34 3.95
C ALA A 51 -3.08 11.32 2.99
N SER A 52 -3.62 10.84 1.87
CA SER A 52 -4.47 11.62 0.97
C SER A 52 -5.85 11.92 1.58
N ALA A 53 -6.42 10.95 2.30
CA ALA A 53 -7.72 11.08 2.96
C ALA A 53 -7.74 12.12 4.08
N GLU A 54 -6.63 12.36 4.77
CA GLU A 54 -6.52 13.45 5.76
C GLU A 54 -6.72 14.83 5.13
N VAL A 55 -6.37 14.99 3.85
CA VAL A 55 -6.49 16.25 3.11
C VAL A 55 -7.86 16.37 2.45
N HIS A 56 -8.41 15.26 1.97
CA HIS A 56 -9.54 15.29 1.05
C HIS A 56 -10.82 14.61 1.58
N GLY A 57 -10.79 13.89 2.70
CA GLY A 57 -11.90 13.11 3.26
C GLY A 57 -11.67 11.60 3.17
N PRO A 58 -12.46 10.77 3.87
CA PRO A 58 -12.21 9.33 4.00
C PRO A 58 -12.11 8.63 2.64
N ALA A 59 -11.10 7.76 2.51
CA ALA A 59 -10.96 6.89 1.36
C ALA A 59 -11.95 5.74 1.46
N VAL A 60 -12.78 5.55 0.43
CA VAL A 60 -13.60 4.35 0.30
C VAL A 60 -12.87 3.36 -0.57
N VAL A 61 -12.75 2.12 -0.12
CA VAL A 61 -12.07 1.07 -0.87
C VAL A 61 -13.12 0.03 -1.29
N ILE A 62 -13.20 -0.20 -2.59
CA ILE A 62 -14.03 -1.23 -3.19
C ILE A 62 -13.31 -2.56 -3.21
N ASP A 63 -14.08 -3.55 -2.77
CA ASP A 63 -13.74 -4.95 -2.82
C ASP A 63 -14.12 -5.57 -4.19
N GLU A 64 -13.27 -6.49 -4.63
CA GLU A 64 -13.54 -7.55 -5.62
C GLU A 64 -13.83 -7.19 -7.09
N THR A 65 -13.81 -5.92 -7.53
CA THR A 65 -13.96 -5.64 -8.96
C THR A 65 -12.66 -5.87 -9.71
N MET A 66 -12.74 -6.67 -10.78
CA MET A 66 -11.66 -6.84 -11.76
C MET A 66 -11.18 -5.47 -12.20
N LEU A 67 -9.95 -5.11 -11.82
CA LEU A 67 -9.23 -4.09 -12.56
C LEU A 67 -8.83 -4.74 -13.87
N SER A 68 -9.66 -4.59 -14.90
CA SER A 68 -9.30 -4.93 -16.28
C SER A 68 -8.25 -3.93 -16.76
N GLY A 69 -7.05 -4.01 -16.19
CA GLY A 69 -5.88 -3.35 -16.72
C GLY A 69 -5.21 -4.32 -17.67
N SER A 70 -5.11 -3.95 -18.94
CA SER A 70 -4.12 -4.60 -19.80
C SER A 70 -2.74 -4.43 -19.15
N ALA A 71 -1.89 -5.46 -19.24
CA ALA A 71 -0.49 -5.29 -18.86
C ALA A 71 0.07 -4.06 -19.62
N PRO A 72 0.83 -3.18 -18.95
CA PRO A 72 1.35 -1.99 -19.60
C PRO A 72 2.19 -2.38 -20.81
N GLU A 73 2.05 -1.63 -21.91
CA GLU A 73 2.93 -1.80 -23.06
C GLU A 73 4.39 -1.56 -22.63
N ARG A 74 5.33 -2.35 -23.17
CA ARG A 74 6.75 -2.29 -22.77
C ARG A 74 7.35 -0.88 -22.82
N GLY A 75 6.86 -0.01 -23.72
CA GLY A 75 7.35 1.36 -23.86
C GLY A 75 7.20 2.21 -22.58
N TRP A 76 6.22 1.92 -21.72
CA TRP A 76 6.05 2.60 -20.44
C TRP A 76 7.08 2.17 -19.39
N LEU A 77 7.73 1.02 -19.54
CA LEU A 77 8.73 0.55 -18.59
C LEU A 77 10.04 1.32 -18.70
N GLU A 78 10.32 1.86 -19.88
CA GLU A 78 11.52 2.64 -20.15
C GLU A 78 11.45 4.02 -19.46
N THR A 79 10.25 4.52 -19.16
CA THR A 79 10.02 5.77 -18.44
C THR A 79 9.91 5.59 -16.92
N VAL A 80 9.67 4.37 -16.44
CA VAL A 80 9.73 4.06 -15.01
C VAL A 80 11.20 4.10 -14.56
N GLU A 81 11.50 5.01 -13.63
CA GLU A 81 12.85 5.19 -13.08
C GLU A 81 13.56 3.86 -12.75
N GLY A 82 14.74 3.67 -13.35
CA GLY A 82 15.74 2.74 -12.82
C GLY A 82 15.60 1.27 -13.17
N GLY A 83 14.85 0.90 -14.21
CA GLY A 83 14.81 -0.48 -14.70
C GLY A 83 13.99 -1.42 -13.82
N PHE A 84 12.79 -0.97 -13.42
CA PHE A 84 11.86 -1.80 -12.65
C PHE A 84 11.61 -3.16 -13.33
N PRO A 85 11.59 -4.29 -12.58
CA PRO A 85 11.48 -5.61 -13.20
C PRO A 85 10.14 -5.82 -13.90
N TYR A 86 10.16 -5.99 -15.23
CA TYR A 86 8.95 -6.27 -16.02
C TYR A 86 8.18 -7.50 -15.53
N ALA A 87 8.89 -8.48 -14.96
CA ALA A 87 8.28 -9.67 -14.39
C ALA A 87 7.25 -9.35 -13.28
N ALA A 88 7.48 -8.32 -12.46
CA ALA A 88 6.53 -7.94 -11.43
C ALA A 88 5.25 -7.33 -12.03
N LEU A 89 5.35 -6.57 -13.13
CA LEU A 89 4.20 -6.01 -13.83
C LEU A 89 3.42 -7.08 -14.60
N LEU A 90 4.11 -8.03 -15.23
CA LEU A 90 3.47 -9.19 -15.85
C LEU A 90 2.72 -10.03 -14.82
N ASP A 91 3.34 -10.32 -13.66
CA ASP A 91 2.68 -11.05 -12.57
C ASP A 91 1.46 -10.27 -12.04
N ALA A 92 1.56 -8.94 -11.96
CA ALA A 92 0.46 -8.10 -11.48
C ALA A 92 -0.72 -8.12 -12.45
N GLY A 93 -0.48 -7.98 -13.75
CA GLY A 93 -1.51 -8.09 -14.78
C GLY A 93 -2.15 -9.49 -14.83
N ALA A 94 -1.36 -10.55 -14.65
CA ALA A 94 -1.91 -11.92 -14.59
C ALA A 94 -2.77 -12.17 -13.33
N ARG A 95 -2.60 -11.35 -12.29
CA ARG A 95 -3.26 -11.52 -10.99
C ARG A 95 -4.30 -10.44 -10.71
N SER A 96 -4.45 -9.44 -11.57
CA SER A 96 -5.36 -8.31 -11.36
C SER A 96 -6.84 -8.70 -11.42
N GLU A 97 -7.14 -9.78 -12.13
CA GLU A 97 -8.50 -10.33 -12.25
C GLU A 97 -8.86 -11.28 -11.10
N ALA A 98 -7.87 -11.70 -10.29
CA ALA A 98 -8.13 -12.61 -9.19
C ALA A 98 -8.82 -11.85 -8.03
N ARG A 99 -10.02 -12.32 -7.67
CA ARG A 99 -10.78 -11.76 -6.54
C ARG A 99 -10.02 -11.91 -5.22
N VAL A 100 -10.13 -10.89 -4.38
CA VAL A 100 -9.57 -10.84 -3.03
C VAL A 100 -10.64 -10.25 -2.13
N GLN A 101 -10.88 -10.85 -0.96
CA GLN A 101 -11.70 -10.24 0.09
C GLN A 101 -10.79 -9.42 1.01
N PHE A 102 -10.54 -8.16 0.66
CA PHE A 102 -9.55 -7.34 1.35
C PHE A 102 -9.87 -7.15 2.84
N SER A 103 -11.15 -7.00 3.17
CA SER A 103 -11.64 -6.89 4.54
C SER A 103 -11.23 -8.09 5.41
N SER A 104 -11.20 -9.30 4.84
CA SER A 104 -10.78 -10.52 5.55
C SER A 104 -9.26 -10.59 5.79
N VAL A 105 -8.46 -10.05 4.87
CA VAL A 105 -6.99 -10.15 4.92
C VAL A 105 -6.37 -9.00 5.71
N LEU A 106 -6.91 -7.79 5.55
CA LEU A 106 -6.40 -6.56 6.14
C LEU A 106 -7.17 -6.14 7.40
N GLY A 107 -8.39 -6.64 7.60
CA GLY A 107 -9.22 -6.26 8.73
C GLY A 107 -9.67 -4.80 8.66
N ALA A 108 -9.90 -4.21 9.84
CA ALA A 108 -10.21 -2.79 9.95
C ALA A 108 -8.94 -1.95 9.77
N VAL A 109 -8.99 -0.98 8.86
CA VAL A 109 -7.90 -0.03 8.61
C VAL A 109 -8.43 1.38 8.86
N THR A 110 -7.76 2.13 9.74
CA THR A 110 -8.17 3.50 10.09
C THR A 110 -8.16 4.40 8.85
N GLY A 111 -9.24 5.17 8.65
CA GLY A 111 -9.38 6.09 7.51
C GLY A 111 -9.77 5.41 6.19
N VAL A 112 -10.05 4.10 6.23
CA VAL A 112 -10.52 3.31 5.09
C VAL A 112 -11.89 2.71 5.42
N ARG A 113 -12.84 2.85 4.49
CA ARG A 113 -14.13 2.15 4.55
C ARG A 113 -14.23 1.15 3.40
N TRP A 114 -14.35 -0.13 3.74
CA TRP A 114 -14.63 -1.19 2.77
C TRP A 114 -16.08 -1.11 2.30
N LEU A 115 -16.36 -1.11 0.99
CA LEU A 115 -17.73 -1.33 0.50
C LEU A 115 -18.06 -2.81 0.49
N THR A 116 -19.24 -3.16 1.00
CA THR A 116 -19.86 -4.47 0.76
C THR A 116 -20.28 -4.60 -0.72
N ASN A 117 -20.52 -5.83 -1.18
CA ASN A 117 -21.02 -6.06 -2.54
C ASN A 117 -22.37 -5.37 -2.80
N GLU A 118 -23.26 -5.35 -1.80
CA GLU A 118 -24.56 -4.67 -1.86
C GLU A 118 -24.38 -3.14 -1.97
N GLU A 119 -23.57 -2.54 -1.11
CA GLU A 119 -23.25 -1.10 -1.17
C GLU A 119 -22.60 -0.74 -2.51
N ARG A 120 -21.70 -1.59 -3.03
CA ARG A 120 -21.07 -1.40 -4.35
C ARG A 120 -22.13 -1.40 -5.46
N GLU A 121 -23.01 -2.38 -5.48
CA GLU A 121 -24.08 -2.46 -6.48
C GLU A 121 -25.01 -1.24 -6.40
N GLN A 122 -25.33 -0.78 -5.19
CA GLN A 122 -26.10 0.43 -4.98
C GLN A 122 -25.39 1.68 -5.51
N VAL A 123 -24.09 1.83 -5.29
CA VAL A 123 -23.33 3.00 -5.76
C VAL A 123 -23.16 3.00 -7.28
N PHE A 124 -22.80 1.85 -7.87
CA PHE A 124 -22.36 1.73 -9.28
C PHE A 124 -23.43 1.21 -10.25
N THR A 125 -24.70 1.09 -9.85
CA THR A 125 -25.79 0.76 -10.77
C THR A 125 -26.15 1.93 -11.71
N GLY A 126 -26.64 1.73 -12.93
CA GLY A 126 -27.11 2.85 -13.76
C GLY A 126 -26.01 3.81 -14.27
N SER A 127 -26.28 5.12 -14.32
CA SER A 127 -25.39 6.10 -14.97
C SER A 127 -24.33 6.70 -14.03
N ASP A 128 -23.14 6.99 -14.57
CA ASP A 128 -22.02 7.58 -13.82
C ASP A 128 -22.33 8.93 -13.18
N VAL A 129 -23.22 9.73 -13.81
CA VAL A 129 -23.64 11.04 -13.30
C VAL A 129 -24.31 10.92 -11.92
N GLN A 130 -25.01 9.80 -11.65
CA GLN A 130 -25.68 9.56 -10.38
C GLN A 130 -24.78 8.86 -9.34
N THR A 131 -23.68 8.25 -9.77
CA THR A 131 -22.76 7.50 -8.90
C THR A 131 -22.21 8.37 -7.77
N SER A 132 -21.91 9.66 -8.01
CA SER A 132 -21.38 10.54 -6.96
C SER A 132 -22.41 10.81 -5.87
N ALA A 133 -23.67 11.04 -6.26
CA ALA A 133 -24.76 11.28 -5.33
C ALA A 133 -25.04 10.03 -4.48
N ARG A 134 -25.09 8.86 -5.12
CA ARG A 134 -25.29 7.58 -4.43
C ARG A 134 -24.13 7.22 -3.52
N LEU A 135 -22.88 7.50 -3.93
CA LEU A 135 -21.72 7.32 -3.06
C LEU A 135 -21.86 8.16 -1.80
N HIS A 136 -22.26 9.43 -1.91
CA HIS A 136 -22.48 10.31 -0.75
C HIS A 136 -23.64 9.86 0.12
N GLU A 137 -24.66 9.23 -0.46
CA GLU A 137 -25.80 8.68 0.28
C GLU A 137 -25.42 7.41 1.06
N VAL A 138 -24.71 6.47 0.41
CA VAL A 138 -24.27 5.20 1.00
C VAL A 138 -23.13 5.40 1.98
N VAL A 139 -22.19 6.29 1.65
CA VAL A 139 -21.03 6.63 2.49
C VAL A 139 -20.88 8.15 2.60
N PRO A 140 -21.57 8.78 3.58
CA PRO A 140 -21.47 10.21 3.80
C PRO A 140 -20.03 10.69 3.98
N GLY A 141 -19.63 11.68 3.18
CA GLY A 141 -18.29 12.27 3.19
C GLY A 141 -17.24 11.52 2.35
N ALA A 142 -17.61 10.42 1.69
CA ALA A 142 -16.73 9.76 0.74
C ALA A 142 -16.55 10.59 -0.53
N ILE A 143 -15.30 10.91 -0.84
CA ILE A 143 -14.95 11.74 -2.00
C ILE A 143 -14.28 10.97 -3.14
N HIS A 144 -13.72 9.79 -2.84
CA HIS A 144 -13.12 8.92 -3.83
C HIS A 144 -13.30 7.46 -3.43
N VAL A 145 -13.30 6.64 -4.46
CA VAL A 145 -13.42 5.20 -4.40
C VAL A 145 -12.15 4.62 -4.99
N ILE A 146 -11.51 3.71 -4.26
CA ILE A 146 -10.28 3.05 -4.69
C ILE A 146 -10.57 1.58 -4.92
N SER A 147 -10.17 1.05 -6.07
CA SER A 147 -10.11 -0.39 -6.34
C SER A 147 -8.65 -0.81 -6.41
N MET A 148 -8.32 -2.00 -5.90
CA MET A 148 -6.97 -2.55 -5.90
C MET A 148 -6.98 -4.01 -6.37
N SER A 149 -5.90 -4.40 -7.02
CA SER A 149 -5.64 -5.79 -7.43
C SER A 149 -4.83 -6.58 -6.39
N ARG A 150 -4.57 -7.87 -6.69
CA ARG A 150 -3.44 -8.58 -6.09
C ARG A 150 -2.12 -8.01 -6.63
N PRO A 151 -1.10 -7.82 -5.78
CA PRO A 151 0.18 -7.32 -6.24
C PRO A 151 0.92 -8.45 -6.95
N GLY A 152 1.54 -8.10 -8.07
CA GLY A 152 2.50 -8.95 -8.75
C GLY A 152 3.90 -8.77 -8.19
N PHE A 153 4.72 -9.81 -8.22
CA PHE A 153 6.10 -9.78 -7.72
C PHE A 153 7.12 -10.24 -8.75
N ASP A 154 8.33 -9.72 -8.65
CA ASP A 154 9.48 -10.32 -9.32
C ASP A 154 9.85 -11.68 -8.67
N ARG A 155 10.70 -12.47 -9.33
CA ARG A 155 11.12 -13.80 -8.84
C ARG A 155 11.77 -13.73 -7.44
N THR A 156 12.44 -12.63 -7.14
CA THR A 156 13.13 -12.39 -5.87
C THR A 156 12.22 -11.84 -4.78
N ARG A 157 10.99 -11.41 -5.09
CA ARG A 157 10.05 -10.75 -4.17
C ARG A 157 10.66 -9.53 -3.50
N THR A 158 11.41 -8.78 -4.30
CA THR A 158 12.06 -7.51 -3.96
C THR A 158 11.35 -6.33 -4.60
N HIS A 159 10.61 -6.57 -5.68
CA HIS A 159 9.78 -5.57 -6.33
C HIS A 159 8.35 -6.08 -6.41
N ALA A 160 7.39 -5.16 -6.26
CA ALA A 160 5.99 -5.45 -6.42
C ALA A 160 5.31 -4.37 -7.26
N ALA A 161 4.33 -4.78 -8.06
CA ALA A 161 3.46 -3.87 -8.78
C ALA A 161 2.01 -4.13 -8.33
N LEU A 162 1.27 -3.08 -8.06
CA LEU A 162 -0.12 -3.13 -7.63
C LEU A 162 -0.95 -2.32 -8.62
N ALA A 163 -1.83 -2.97 -9.38
CA ALA A 163 -2.83 -2.24 -10.15
C ALA A 163 -3.83 -1.60 -9.19
N VAL A 164 -4.12 -0.31 -9.41
CA VAL A 164 -5.06 0.49 -8.65
C VAL A 164 -5.93 1.29 -9.61
N SER A 165 -7.18 1.56 -9.22
CA SER A 165 -8.02 2.54 -9.88
C SER A 165 -8.66 3.43 -8.83
N THR A 166 -8.73 4.71 -9.12
CA THR A 166 -9.44 5.68 -8.31
C THR A 166 -10.57 6.26 -9.13
N TRP A 167 -11.76 6.31 -8.54
CA TRP A 167 -12.91 6.99 -9.09
C TRP A 167 -13.32 8.11 -8.13
N CYS A 168 -13.36 9.36 -8.62
CA CYS A 168 -13.84 10.53 -7.87
C CYS A 168 -14.95 11.29 -8.62
N GLY A 169 -15.63 10.62 -9.54
CA GLY A 169 -16.65 11.18 -10.41
C GLY A 169 -16.40 10.89 -11.90
N PRO A 170 -17.37 11.22 -12.77
CA PRO A 170 -17.32 10.89 -14.21
C PRO A 170 -16.10 11.43 -14.96
N LEU A 171 -15.50 12.51 -14.47
CA LEU A 171 -14.36 13.19 -15.10
C LEU A 171 -13.05 13.01 -14.33
N CYS A 172 -13.05 12.16 -13.30
CA CYS A 172 -11.99 12.08 -12.29
C CYS A 172 -11.46 10.65 -12.08
N GLY A 173 -11.83 9.71 -12.97
CA GLY A 173 -11.33 8.34 -12.94
C GLY A 173 -9.89 8.24 -13.43
N HIS A 174 -9.01 7.54 -12.70
CA HIS A 174 -7.71 7.13 -13.22
C HIS A 174 -7.33 5.73 -12.73
N GLY A 175 -6.86 4.89 -13.65
CA GLY A 175 -6.29 3.57 -13.36
C GLY A 175 -4.79 3.59 -13.52
N GLY A 176 -4.08 2.60 -12.99
CA GLY A 176 -2.63 2.51 -13.17
C GLY A 176 -1.98 1.45 -12.30
N TYR A 177 -0.65 1.44 -12.32
CA TYR A 177 0.15 0.61 -11.42
C TYR A 177 0.94 1.48 -10.46
N VAL A 178 0.94 1.07 -9.18
CA VAL A 178 1.83 1.59 -8.15
C VAL A 178 2.96 0.60 -7.94
N LEU A 179 4.19 1.11 -7.94
CA LEU A 179 5.40 0.31 -7.91
C LEU A 179 6.02 0.37 -6.52
N PHE A 180 6.46 -0.77 -6.02
CA PHE A 180 7.04 -0.91 -4.69
C PHE A 180 8.39 -1.63 -4.74
N ARG A 181 9.25 -1.27 -3.79
CA ARG A 181 10.50 -1.98 -3.49
C ARG A 181 10.51 -2.41 -2.03
N ARG A 182 10.96 -3.63 -1.81
CA ARG A 182 11.23 -4.16 -0.48
C ARG A 182 12.57 -3.61 0.02
N GLN A 183 12.55 -3.04 1.20
CA GLN A 183 13.73 -2.54 1.90
C GLN A 183 14.46 -3.70 2.60
N PRO A 184 15.74 -3.52 2.99
CA PRO A 184 16.50 -4.53 3.74
C PRO A 184 15.84 -4.94 5.06
N ASP A 185 15.07 -4.04 5.69
CA ASP A 185 14.31 -4.29 6.91
C ASP A 185 12.97 -5.02 6.67
N GLY A 186 12.66 -5.36 5.42
CA GLY A 186 11.47 -6.07 5.01
C GLY A 186 10.24 -5.19 4.73
N ARG A 187 10.30 -3.89 4.98
CA ARG A 187 9.19 -2.96 4.65
C ARG A 187 9.09 -2.73 3.16
N TRP A 188 7.88 -2.42 2.67
CA TRP A 188 7.65 -2.02 1.29
C TRP A 188 7.54 -0.51 1.18
N THR A 189 8.23 0.07 0.20
CA THR A 189 8.20 1.51 -0.08
C THR A 189 7.80 1.75 -1.52
N ARG A 190 6.92 2.72 -1.74
CA ARG A 190 6.54 3.16 -3.09
C ARG A 190 7.75 3.76 -3.81
N LEU A 191 8.03 3.28 -5.00
CA LEU A 191 9.01 3.85 -5.93
C LEU A 191 8.38 4.92 -6.82
N GLY A 192 7.10 4.77 -7.14
CA GLY A 192 6.39 5.64 -8.06
C GLY A 192 5.12 4.95 -8.55
N GLY A 193 4.68 5.32 -9.73
CA GLY A 193 3.57 4.67 -10.42
C GLY A 193 3.32 5.36 -11.74
N PHE A 194 2.55 4.70 -12.60
CA PHE A 194 2.07 5.28 -13.84
C PHE A 194 0.56 5.09 -13.92
N THR A 195 -0.11 6.11 -14.44
CA THR A 195 -1.55 6.11 -14.66
C THR A 195 -1.82 5.80 -16.12
N ASP A 196 -2.67 4.81 -16.37
CA ASP A 196 -3.37 4.72 -17.64
C ASP A 196 -4.50 5.76 -17.56
N THR A 197 -4.36 6.87 -18.29
CA THR A 197 -5.51 7.74 -18.55
C THR A 197 -6.41 6.98 -19.52
N VAL A 198 -7.29 6.14 -18.97
CA VAL A 198 -8.37 5.53 -19.74
C VAL A 198 -9.22 6.68 -20.23
N SER A 199 -9.06 7.01 -21.51
CA SER A 199 -9.80 8.06 -22.23
C SER A 199 -11.08 7.48 -22.79
#